data_AF-A0A1J3FNR5-F1
#
_entry.id   AF-A0A1J3FNR5-F1
#
_cell.length_a   1.000
_cell.length_b   1.000
_cell.length_c   1.000
_cell.angle_alpha   90.00
_cell.angle_beta   90.00
_cell.angle_gamma   90.00
#
_symmetry.space_group_name_H-M   'P 1'
#
loop_
_entity.id
_entity.type
_entity.pdbx_description
1 polymer ?
#
loop_
_entity_poly.entity_id
_entity_poly.type
_entity_poly.pdbx_seq_one_letter_code
_entity_poly.pdbx_strand_id
1 'polypeptide(L)'
;MANLIGCCSEGHERLLVSEYMLNGTLAKHLFHWEKRPMKWEMRLRVALHTATALEYCNDRGIDLYHDLNTYRILFDKVGNPRLSCFGLMKCSREGKSYSTNLAFAPPEYLRIGTVIPESVIFSFGTLLLDLMSGRHIPPNHALDLFRGKNYLVLMDSAL
;
A
#
# COMPACT_ATOMS: atom_id res chain seq x y z
N MET A 1 -8.71 0.40 8.70
CA MET A 1 -8.57 1.74 8.07
C MET A 1 -8.04 2.74 9.09
N ALA A 2 -7.29 3.73 8.65
CA ALA A 2 -7.13 5.02 9.33
C ALA A 2 -8.27 5.90 8.82
N ASN A 3 -9.28 6.13 9.64
CA ASN A 3 -10.57 6.62 9.19
C ASN A 3 -10.53 8.11 8.84
N LEU A 4 -11.33 8.51 7.85
CA LEU A 4 -11.59 9.92 7.56
C LEU A 4 -12.52 10.48 8.63
N ILE A 5 -12.10 11.56 9.27
CA ILE A 5 -12.84 12.26 10.34
C ILE A 5 -13.63 13.43 9.74
N GLY A 6 -13.09 14.10 8.73
CA GLY A 6 -13.75 15.24 8.10
C GLY A 6 -12.96 15.82 6.93
N CYS A 7 -13.44 16.95 6.43
CA CYS A 7 -12.80 17.70 5.36
C CYS A 7 -12.91 19.21 5.61
N CYS A 8 -12.05 19.99 4.95
CA CYS A 8 -12.16 21.44 4.87
C CYS A 8 -12.16 21.86 3.40
N SER A 9 -13.11 22.72 3.03
CA SER A 9 -13.24 23.28 1.70
C SER A 9 -13.39 24.82 1.73
N GLU A 10 -12.78 25.47 2.72
CA GLU A 10 -12.85 26.91 2.89
C GLU A 10 -11.96 27.63 1.86
N GLY A 11 -12.55 28.58 1.11
CA GLY A 11 -11.85 29.28 0.03
C GLY A 11 -11.24 28.33 -1.01
N HIS A 12 -9.92 28.43 -1.20
CA HIS A 12 -9.15 27.60 -2.13
C HIS A 12 -8.62 26.31 -1.50
N GLU A 13 -8.77 26.10 -0.20
CA GLU A 13 -8.24 24.93 0.50
C GLU A 13 -9.09 23.69 0.22
N ARG A 14 -8.43 22.52 0.06
CA ARG A 14 -9.08 21.22 -0.09
C ARG A 14 -8.35 20.21 0.79
N LEU A 15 -8.77 20.11 2.05
CA LEU A 15 -8.11 19.29 3.06
C LEU A 15 -8.98 18.10 3.45
N LEU A 16 -8.31 16.98 3.73
CA LEU A 16 -8.90 15.80 4.33
C LEU A 16 -8.27 15.57 5.70
N VAL A 17 -9.10 15.30 6.69
CA VAL A 17 -8.68 15.09 8.08
C VAL A 17 -8.94 13.63 8.43
N SER A 18 -7.91 12.91 8.88
CA SER A 18 -8.00 11.50 9.26
C SER A 18 -7.38 11.23 10.63
N GLU A 19 -7.66 10.06 11.17
CA GLU A 19 -7.03 9.57 12.41
C GLU A 19 -5.49 9.56 12.28
N TYR A 20 -4.81 10.16 13.25
CA TYR A 20 -3.34 10.19 13.26
C TYR A 20 -2.74 8.82 13.63
N MET A 21 -1.81 8.35 12.81
CA MET A 21 -1.14 7.06 12.96
C MET A 21 0.27 7.25 13.53
N LEU A 22 0.38 7.13 14.85
CA LEU A 22 1.57 7.45 15.65
C LEU A 22 2.83 6.65 15.27
N ASN A 23 2.67 5.42 14.78
CA ASN A 23 3.80 4.52 14.57
C ASN A 23 4.32 4.53 13.12
N GLY A 24 3.95 5.51 12.29
CA GLY A 24 4.53 5.71 10.95
C GLY A 24 4.06 4.72 9.89
N THR A 25 4.81 4.60 8.80
CA THR A 25 4.45 3.83 7.59
C THR A 25 5.09 2.45 7.54
N LEU A 26 4.54 1.54 6.73
CA LEU A 26 5.21 0.29 6.37
C LEU A 26 6.53 0.53 5.66
N ALA A 27 6.63 1.53 4.77
CA ALA A 27 7.89 1.89 4.13
C ALA A 27 9.01 2.14 5.16
N LYS A 28 8.71 2.88 6.24
CA LYS A 28 9.67 3.12 7.34
C LYS A 28 10.14 1.81 7.97
N HIS A 29 9.21 0.92 8.32
CA HIS A 29 9.55 -0.31 9.05
C HIS A 29 10.09 -1.45 8.18
N LEU A 30 9.82 -1.41 6.88
CA LEU A 30 10.20 -2.46 5.94
C LEU A 30 11.50 -2.12 5.19
N PHE A 31 11.67 -0.87 4.74
CA PHE A 31 12.81 -0.45 3.92
C PHE A 31 13.86 0.35 4.68
N HIS A 32 13.44 1.05 5.75
CA HIS A 32 14.29 1.99 6.49
C HIS A 32 14.38 1.63 7.97
N TRP A 33 14.37 0.32 8.28
CA TRP A 33 14.48 -0.16 9.65
C TRP A 33 15.87 0.14 10.22
N GLU A 34 15.94 0.49 11.51
CA GLU A 34 17.21 0.88 12.16
C GLU A 34 17.89 -0.30 12.87
N LYS A 35 17.12 -1.07 13.65
CA LYS A 35 17.68 -2.09 14.57
C LYS A 35 17.60 -3.50 14.01
N ARG A 36 16.44 -3.84 13.48
CA ARG A 36 16.15 -5.18 12.96
C ARG A 36 15.11 -5.11 11.85
N PRO A 37 15.19 -5.98 10.86
CA PRO A 37 14.15 -6.11 9.84
C PRO A 37 12.78 -6.40 10.44
N MET A 38 11.72 -6.06 9.70
CA MET A 38 10.37 -6.44 10.06
C MET A 38 10.22 -7.96 10.07
N LYS A 39 9.75 -8.49 11.20
CA LYS A 39 9.49 -9.92 11.38
C LYS A 39 8.40 -10.43 10.43
N TRP A 40 8.54 -11.66 9.98
CA TRP A 40 7.63 -12.31 9.04
C TRP A 40 6.17 -12.32 9.52
N GLU A 41 5.92 -12.56 10.80
CA GLU A 41 4.55 -12.58 11.34
C GLU A 41 3.88 -11.21 11.22
N MET A 42 4.66 -10.13 11.35
CA MET A 42 4.17 -8.76 11.13
C MET A 42 3.90 -8.51 9.65
N ARG A 43 4.74 -9.02 8.74
CA ARG A 43 4.53 -8.91 7.29
C ARG A 43 3.22 -9.60 6.87
N LEU A 44 2.95 -10.80 7.39
CA LEU A 44 1.69 -11.50 7.17
C LEU A 44 0.49 -10.75 7.76
N ARG A 45 0.62 -10.18 8.97
CA ARG A 45 -0.42 -9.36 9.59
C ARG A 45 -0.75 -8.13 8.73
N VAL A 46 0.26 -7.48 8.17
CA VAL A 46 0.10 -6.36 7.24
C VAL A 46 -0.68 -6.78 6.00
N ALA A 47 -0.30 -7.89 5.35
CA ALA A 47 -1.00 -8.41 4.18
C ALA A 47 -2.47 -8.70 4.49
N LEU A 48 -2.74 -9.42 5.58
CA LEU A 48 -4.09 -9.78 6.01
C LEU A 48 -4.95 -8.53 6.30
N HIS A 49 -4.46 -7.62 7.14
CA HIS A 49 -5.22 -6.42 7.51
C HIS A 49 -5.44 -5.50 6.32
N THR A 50 -4.52 -5.46 5.35
CA THR A 50 -4.70 -4.68 4.13
C THR A 50 -5.77 -5.32 3.25
N ALA A 51 -5.74 -6.64 3.05
CA ALA A 51 -6.76 -7.35 2.29
C ALA A 51 -8.15 -7.19 2.91
N THR A 52 -8.29 -7.36 4.23
CA THR A 52 -9.54 -7.13 4.96
C THR A 52 -10.02 -5.68 4.85
N ALA A 53 -9.10 -4.71 4.84
CA ALA A 53 -9.46 -3.31 4.66
C ALA A 53 -9.97 -3.02 3.24
N LEU A 54 -9.39 -3.64 2.21
CA LEU A 54 -9.85 -3.51 0.82
C LEU A 54 -11.20 -4.19 0.62
N GLU A 55 -11.39 -5.39 1.16
CA GLU A 55 -12.67 -6.11 1.18
C GLU A 55 -13.77 -5.26 1.85
N TYR A 56 -13.49 -4.71 3.03
CA TYR A 56 -14.40 -3.80 3.74
C TYR A 56 -14.84 -2.59 2.89
N CYS A 57 -13.94 -2.05 2.07
CA CYS A 57 -14.25 -0.93 1.17
C CYS A 57 -15.12 -1.41 0.00
N ASN A 58 -14.76 -2.54 -0.60
CA ASN A 58 -15.50 -3.16 -1.71
C ASN A 58 -16.96 -3.47 -1.31
N ASP A 59 -17.18 -4.03 -0.12
CA ASP A 59 -18.52 -4.30 0.42
C ASP A 59 -19.40 -3.05 0.59
N ARG A 60 -18.77 -1.86 0.59
CA ARG A 60 -19.44 -0.55 0.67
C ARG A 60 -19.57 0.14 -0.68
N GLY A 61 -19.24 -0.55 -1.77
CA GLY A 61 -19.23 0.02 -3.12
C GLY A 61 -18.06 0.97 -3.39
N ILE A 62 -16.98 0.87 -2.60
CA ILE A 62 -15.73 1.59 -2.80
C ILE A 62 -14.67 0.58 -3.23
N ASP A 63 -14.67 0.24 -4.52
CA ASP A 63 -13.82 -0.76 -5.15
C ASP A 63 -12.51 -0.19 -5.72
N LEU A 64 -12.34 1.13 -5.69
CA LEU A 64 -11.15 1.82 -6.17
C LEU A 64 -10.26 2.28 -5.00
N TYR A 65 -8.97 1.98 -5.13
CA TYR A 65 -7.92 2.53 -4.28
C TYR A 65 -6.76 3.02 -5.16
N HIS A 66 -6.44 4.30 -5.03
CA HIS A 66 -5.42 4.97 -5.82
C HIS A 66 -4.05 4.87 -5.15
N ASP A 67 -3.05 4.44 -5.92
CA ASP A 67 -1.65 4.42 -5.51
C ASP A 67 -1.41 3.64 -4.21
N LEU A 68 -1.94 2.41 -4.16
CA LEU A 68 -1.69 1.47 -3.06
C LEU A 68 -0.22 1.06 -3.06
N ASN A 69 0.50 1.39 -2.00
CA ASN A 69 1.90 1.06 -1.79
C ASN A 69 2.25 1.08 -0.30
N THR A 70 3.51 0.82 0.05
CA THR A 70 4.00 0.76 1.45
C THR A 70 3.89 2.08 2.23
N TYR A 71 3.70 3.22 1.58
CA TYR A 71 3.43 4.51 2.25
C TYR A 71 1.95 4.67 2.64
N ARG A 72 1.06 3.86 2.05
CA ARG A 72 -0.38 3.86 2.35
C ARG A 72 -0.77 2.96 3.52
N ILE A 73 0.14 2.11 3.97
CA ILE A 73 -0.04 1.29 5.16
C ILE A 73 0.60 1.99 6.34
N LEU A 74 -0.20 2.30 7.35
CA LEU A 74 0.17 3.06 8.54
C LEU A 74 0.04 2.19 9.78
N PHE A 75 0.69 2.56 10.88
CA PHE A 75 0.60 1.85 12.15
C PHE A 75 -0.04 2.72 13.23
N ASP A 76 -1.11 2.21 13.85
CA ASP A 76 -1.79 2.88 14.96
C ASP A 76 -0.95 2.84 16.25
N LYS A 77 -1.44 3.46 17.32
CA LYS A 77 -0.74 3.58 18.62
C LYS A 77 -0.28 2.25 19.24
N VAL A 78 -0.97 1.14 18.97
CA VAL A 78 -0.62 -0.20 19.50
C VAL A 78 0.18 -1.03 18.49
N GLY A 79 0.48 -0.44 17.32
CA GLY A 79 1.28 -1.09 16.28
C GLY A 79 0.47 -1.99 15.35
N ASN A 80 -0.86 -1.84 15.29
CA ASN A 80 -1.64 -2.56 14.29
C ASN A 80 -1.59 -1.84 12.93
N PRO A 81 -1.44 -2.57 11.82
CA PRO A 81 -1.46 -1.98 10.48
C PRO A 81 -2.87 -1.51 10.11
N ARG A 82 -2.93 -0.34 9.47
CA ARG A 82 -4.14 0.35 9.02
C ARG A 82 -3.91 0.90 7.60
N LEU A 83 -4.83 0.62 6.69
CA LEU A 83 -4.85 1.25 5.37
C LEU A 83 -5.33 2.70 5.47
N SER A 84 -4.60 3.64 4.86
CA SER A 84 -4.95 5.06 4.80
C SER A 84 -6.26 5.29 4.02
N CYS A 85 -7.16 6.13 4.53
CA CYS A 85 -8.37 6.49 3.77
C CYS A 85 -8.11 7.38 2.56
N PHE A 86 -6.95 8.06 2.49
CA PHE A 86 -6.69 9.06 1.44
C PHE A 86 -6.56 8.46 0.04
N GLY A 87 -6.17 7.19 -0.08
CA GLY A 87 -6.15 6.52 -1.39
C GLY A 87 -7.53 6.19 -1.94
N LEU A 88 -8.60 6.29 -1.14
CA LEU A 88 -9.98 6.12 -1.63
C LEU A 88 -10.46 7.31 -2.48
N MET A 89 -9.70 8.41 -2.50
CA MET A 89 -10.00 9.61 -3.26
C MET A 89 -8.89 9.89 -4.28
N LYS A 90 -9.25 10.35 -5.48
CA LYS A 90 -8.26 10.83 -6.45
C LYS A 90 -7.59 12.10 -5.93
N CYS A 91 -6.28 12.21 -6.10
CA CYS A 91 -5.51 13.42 -5.74
C CYS A 91 -5.96 14.68 -6.49
N SER A 92 -6.54 14.53 -7.68
CA SER A 92 -7.14 15.63 -8.44
C SER A 92 -8.26 15.10 -9.35
N ARG A 93 -9.23 15.96 -9.66
CA ARG A 93 -10.31 15.69 -10.62
C ARG A 93 -9.80 15.33 -12.02
N GLU A 94 -8.68 15.94 -12.41
CA GLU A 94 -8.03 15.78 -13.73
C GLU A 94 -6.62 15.15 -13.62
N GLY A 95 -6.14 14.91 -12.40
CA GLY A 95 -4.78 14.43 -12.15
C GLY A 95 -4.62 12.92 -12.25
N LYS A 96 -3.36 12.50 -12.43
CA LYS A 96 -2.97 11.09 -12.44
C LYS A 96 -3.29 10.45 -11.09
N SER A 97 -3.88 9.26 -11.13
CA SER A 97 -4.20 8.47 -9.93
C SER A 97 -2.99 7.78 -9.31
N TYR A 98 -1.87 7.70 -10.04
CA TYR A 98 -0.59 7.22 -9.53
C TYR A 98 0.38 8.39 -9.40
N SER A 99 0.85 8.63 -8.16
CA SER A 99 1.98 9.53 -7.90
C SER A 99 3.32 8.80 -7.89
N THR A 100 3.27 7.45 -7.86
CA THR A 100 4.40 6.53 -7.91
C THR A 100 4.98 6.36 -9.31
N ASN A 101 6.21 5.82 -9.34
CA ASN A 101 6.91 5.44 -10.56
C ASN A 101 6.05 4.48 -11.40
N LEU A 102 5.88 4.80 -12.70
CA LEU A 102 5.08 4.02 -13.65
C LEU A 102 5.53 2.56 -13.77
N ALA A 103 6.76 2.23 -13.36
CA ALA A 103 7.24 0.85 -13.26
C ALA A 103 6.40 -0.05 -12.33
N PHE A 104 5.62 0.54 -11.41
CA PHE A 104 4.72 -0.16 -10.49
C PHE A 104 3.24 0.02 -10.85
N ALA A 105 2.94 0.80 -11.89
CA ALA A 105 1.57 1.02 -12.31
C ALA A 105 1.03 -0.23 -13.00
N PRO A 106 -0.26 -0.56 -12.80
CA PRO A 106 -0.91 -1.63 -13.54
C PRO A 106 -0.83 -1.41 -15.05
N PRO A 107 -0.64 -2.47 -15.85
CA PRO A 107 -0.45 -2.36 -17.29
C PRO A 107 -1.66 -1.73 -17.99
N GLU A 108 -2.87 -2.00 -17.50
CA GLU A 108 -4.08 -1.38 -18.01
C GLU A 108 -4.10 0.13 -17.74
N TYR A 109 -3.64 0.59 -16.57
CA TYR A 109 -3.57 2.01 -16.24
C TYR A 109 -2.64 2.76 -17.21
N LEU A 110 -1.53 2.15 -17.63
CA LEU A 110 -0.63 2.73 -18.63
C LEU A 110 -1.30 2.93 -20.00
N ARG A 111 -2.33 2.12 -20.32
CA ARG A 111 -3.07 2.19 -21.57
C ARG A 111 -4.27 3.13 -21.52
N ILE A 112 -5.07 3.08 -20.45
CA ILE A 112 -6.36 3.78 -20.36
C ILE A 112 -6.31 5.03 -19.46
N GLY A 113 -5.25 5.22 -18.67
CA GLY A 113 -5.07 6.37 -17.79
C GLY A 113 -6.00 6.43 -16.57
N THR A 114 -6.79 5.38 -16.32
CA THR A 114 -7.71 5.29 -15.18
C THR A 114 -7.55 3.99 -14.40
N VAL A 115 -7.81 4.06 -13.10
CA VAL A 115 -7.82 2.91 -12.19
C VAL A 115 -9.15 2.17 -12.34
N ILE A 116 -9.08 0.85 -12.38
CA ILE A 116 -10.23 -0.08 -12.32
C ILE A 116 -10.07 -1.00 -11.10
N PRO A 117 -11.09 -1.78 -10.68
CA PRO A 117 -10.97 -2.65 -9.52
C PRO A 117 -9.77 -3.62 -9.59
N GLU A 118 -9.48 -4.16 -10.77
CA GLU A 118 -8.35 -5.05 -11.02
C GLU A 118 -6.99 -4.35 -10.79
N SER A 119 -6.90 -3.04 -10.99
CA SER A 119 -5.72 -2.24 -10.70
C SER A 119 -5.35 -2.26 -9.21
N VAL A 120 -6.36 -2.34 -8.34
CA VAL A 120 -6.16 -2.43 -6.88
C VAL A 120 -5.55 -3.78 -6.52
N ILE A 121 -6.03 -4.86 -7.14
CA ILE A 121 -5.50 -6.21 -6.95
C ILE A 121 -4.05 -6.30 -7.46
N PHE A 122 -3.75 -5.71 -8.61
CA PHE A 122 -2.38 -5.62 -9.12
C PHE A 122 -1.47 -4.90 -8.12
N SER A 123 -1.89 -3.75 -7.61
CA SER A 123 -1.14 -2.96 -6.63
C SER A 123 -0.99 -3.68 -5.28
N PHE A 124 -1.98 -4.49 -4.88
CA PHE A 124 -1.84 -5.38 -3.73
C PHE A 124 -0.78 -6.45 -3.98
N GLY A 125 -0.69 -6.98 -5.21
CA GLY A 125 0.39 -7.87 -5.63
C GLY A 125 1.78 -7.24 -5.48
N THR A 126 1.96 -5.98 -5.87
CA THR A 126 3.24 -5.27 -5.68
C THR A 126 3.58 -5.08 -4.20
N LEU A 127 2.57 -4.81 -3.35
CA LEU A 127 2.74 -4.77 -1.90
C LEU A 127 3.19 -6.13 -1.33
N LEU A 128 2.68 -7.25 -1.85
CA LEU A 128 3.15 -8.58 -1.46
C LEU A 128 4.61 -8.82 -1.85
N LEU A 129 5.04 -8.35 -3.03
CA LEU A 129 6.45 -8.41 -3.43
C LEU A 129 7.35 -7.62 -2.48
N ASP A 130 6.91 -6.42 -2.08
CA ASP A 130 7.63 -5.61 -1.10
C ASP A 130 7.76 -6.36 0.25
N LEU A 131 6.67 -6.97 0.73
CA LEU A 131 6.67 -7.74 1.98
C LEU A 131 7.56 -8.97 1.91
N MET A 132 7.59 -9.69 0.79
CA MET A 132 8.45 -10.87 0.63
C MET A 132 9.92 -10.49 0.49
N SER A 133 10.23 -9.44 -0.25
CA SER A 133 11.61 -9.07 -0.58
C SER A 133 12.28 -8.14 0.44
N GLY A 134 11.49 -7.41 1.23
CA GLY A 134 11.98 -6.29 2.03
C GLY A 134 12.53 -5.13 1.19
N ARG A 135 12.22 -5.08 -0.11
CA ARG A 135 12.73 -4.09 -1.08
C ARG A 135 11.61 -3.63 -2.01
N HIS A 136 11.70 -2.40 -2.50
CA HIS A 136 10.74 -1.90 -3.49
C HIS A 136 11.17 -2.30 -4.91
N ILE A 137 10.69 -3.45 -5.38
CA ILE A 137 11.14 -4.07 -6.64
C ILE A 137 10.04 -3.96 -7.69
N PRO A 138 10.34 -3.41 -8.88
CA PRO A 138 9.37 -3.36 -9.96
C PRO A 138 8.85 -4.77 -10.33
N PRO A 139 7.55 -4.97 -10.61
CA PRO A 139 6.97 -6.30 -10.79
C PRO A 139 7.58 -7.12 -11.93
N ASN A 140 8.12 -6.47 -12.96
CA ASN A 140 8.83 -7.13 -14.07
C ASN A 140 10.14 -7.81 -13.63
N HIS A 141 10.70 -7.43 -12.47
CA HIS A 141 11.88 -8.07 -11.85
C HIS A 141 11.51 -9.09 -10.77
N ALA A 142 10.22 -9.36 -10.53
CA ALA A 142 9.78 -10.28 -9.49
C ALA A 142 10.31 -11.70 -9.69
N LEU A 143 10.39 -12.18 -10.95
CA LEU A 143 10.89 -13.53 -11.23
C LEU A 143 12.36 -13.71 -10.81
N ASP A 144 13.18 -12.67 -10.97
CA ASP A 144 14.59 -12.71 -10.58
C ASP A 144 14.76 -12.84 -9.06
N LEU A 145 13.79 -12.33 -8.29
CA LEU A 145 13.78 -12.46 -6.83
C LEU A 145 13.55 -13.91 -6.38
N PHE A 146 12.68 -14.64 -7.08
CA PHE A 146 12.23 -15.97 -6.69
C PHE A 146 13.05 -17.09 -7.34
N ARG A 147 13.73 -16.82 -8.45
CA ARG A 147 14.47 -17.82 -9.20
C ARG A 147 15.58 -18.43 -8.34
N GLY A 148 15.48 -19.73 -8.09
CA GLY A 148 16.47 -20.49 -7.32
C GLY A 148 16.44 -20.27 -5.81
N LYS A 149 15.47 -19.53 -5.27
CA LYS A 149 15.30 -19.38 -3.81
C LYS A 149 14.22 -20.32 -3.28
N ASN A 150 14.48 -20.93 -2.13
CA ASN A 150 13.47 -21.65 -1.36
C ASN A 150 12.58 -20.65 -0.61
N TYR A 151 11.30 -20.97 -0.39
CA TYR A 151 10.36 -20.17 0.39
C TYR A 151 10.90 -19.81 1.79
N LEU A 152 11.70 -20.68 2.42
CA LEU A 152 12.33 -20.40 3.71
C LEU A 152 13.23 -19.16 3.67
N VAL A 153 13.95 -18.94 2.56
CA VAL A 153 14.82 -17.77 2.36
C VAL A 153 14.00 -16.49 2.16
N LEU A 154 12.80 -16.60 1.59
CA LEU A 154 11.89 -15.47 1.40
C LEU A 154 11.16 -15.09 2.69
N MET A 155 10.96 -16.06 3.59
CA MET A 155 10.33 -15.85 4.90
C MET A 155 11.36 -15.41 5.96
N ASP A 156 12.65 -15.65 5.73
CA ASP A 156 13.70 -15.21 6.65
C ASP A 156 13.76 -13.69 6.65
N SER A 157 13.39 -13.11 7.79
CA SER A 157 13.39 -11.67 7.95
C SER A 157 14.79 -11.10 8.10
N ALA A 158 15.81 -11.92 8.41
CA ALA A 158 17.16 -11.48 8.77
C ALA A 158 18.19 -11.48 7.63
N LEU A 159 17.80 -11.89 6.40
CA LEU A 159 18.64 -11.91 5.20
C LEU A 159 18.42 -10.70 4.28
#